data_AF-A0A960XUS7-F1
#
_entry.id   AF-A0A960XUS7-F1
#
_cell.length_a   1.000
_cell.length_b   1.000
_cell.length_c   1.000
_cell.angle_alpha   90.00
_cell.angle_beta   90.00
_cell.angle_gamma   90.00
#
_symmetry.space_group_name_H-M   'P 1'
#
loop_
_entity.id
_entity.type
_entity.pdbx_description
1 polymer ?
#
loop_
_entity_poly.entity_id
_entity_poly.type
_entity_poly.pdbx_seq_one_letter_code
_entity_poly.pdbx_strand_id
1 'polypeptide(L)' 'FDNNQETLNLLLERPGQVILDAGCGAGFSGLILFGPHAHRHRYIGVDIAADAIKTAKQRFKEA' A
#
# COMPACT_ATOMS: atom_id res chain seq x y z
N PHE A 1 -1.40 4.24 -12.65
CA PHE A 1 -2.65 4.33 -11.90
C PHE A 1 -3.30 5.65 -12.27
N ASP A 2 -4.49 5.62 -12.85
CA ASP A 2 -5.23 6.79 -13.39
C ASP A 2 -6.07 7.51 -12.31
N ASN A 3 -5.84 7.19 -11.04
CA ASN A 3 -6.61 7.66 -9.88
C ASN A 3 -8.11 7.31 -9.93
N ASN A 4 -8.50 6.29 -10.71
CA ASN A 4 -9.86 5.80 -10.76
C ASN A 4 -10.11 4.76 -9.64
N GLN A 5 -10.95 5.13 -8.68
CA GLN A 5 -11.32 4.28 -7.55
C GLN A 5 -12.12 3.04 -7.95
N GLU A 6 -12.97 3.12 -8.99
CA GLU A 6 -13.74 1.96 -9.46
C GLU A 6 -12.82 0.88 -10.04
N THR A 7 -11.82 1.31 -10.82
CA THR A 7 -10.83 0.39 -11.40
C THR A 7 -9.98 -0.26 -10.30
N LEU A 8 -9.57 0.50 -9.27
CA LEU A 8 -8.88 -0.06 -8.11
C LEU A 8 -9.71 -1.12 -7.40
N ASN A 9 -10.99 -0.83 -7.15
CA ASN A 9 -11.90 -1.75 -6.47
C ASN A 9 -12.11 -3.04 -7.26
N LEU A 10 -12.25 -2.96 -8.59
CA LEU A 10 -12.34 -4.14 -9.46
C LEU A 10 -11.05 -4.98 -9.41
N LEU A 11 -9.88 -4.33 -9.42
CA LEU A 11 -8.59 -5.03 -9.33
C LEU A 11 -8.38 -5.74 -7.97
N LEU A 12 -9.00 -5.22 -6.90
CA LEU A 12 -8.89 -5.71 -5.52
C LEU A 12 -10.15 -6.45 -5.04
N GLU A 13 -11.07 -6.83 -5.93
CA GLU A 13 -12.31 -7.50 -5.52
C GLU A 13 -12.04 -8.84 -4.81
N ARG A 14 -11.03 -9.57 -5.30
CA ARG A 14 -10.69 -10.93 -4.85
C ARG A 14 -9.83 -10.89 -3.57
N PRO A 15 -10.31 -11.41 -2.43
CA PRO A 15 -9.54 -11.38 -1.19
C PRO A 15 -8.23 -12.18 -1.31
N GLY A 16 -7.24 -11.85 -0.48
CA GLY A 16 -5.99 -12.60 -0.37
C GLY A 16 -4.94 -12.26 -1.44
N GLN A 17 -5.21 -11.30 -2.33
CA GLN A 17 -4.19 -10.80 -3.26
C GLN A 17 -3.02 -10.13 -2.52
N VAL A 18 -1.86 -10.09 -3.19
CA VAL A 18 -0.68 -9.35 -2.75
C VAL A 18 -0.59 -8.04 -3.53
N ILE A 19 -0.46 -6.92 -2.82
CA ILE A 19 -0.27 -5.58 -3.39
C ILE A 19 1.21 -5.22 -3.21
N LEU A 20 1.92 -5.00 -4.31
CA LEU A 20 3.30 -4.53 -4.31
C LEU A 20 3.34 -3.04 -4.68
N ASP A 21 3.77 -2.20 -3.75
CA ASP A 21 3.98 -0.76 -3.97
C ASP A 21 5.49 -0.48 -4.11
N ALA A 22 5.95 -0.40 -5.35
CA ALA A 22 7.35 -0.16 -5.68
C ALA A 22 7.66 1.34 -5.71
N GLY A 23 8.57 1.78 -4.83
CA GLY A 23 8.78 3.20 -4.54
C GLY A 23 7.74 3.72 -3.54
N CYS A 24 7.43 2.93 -2.50
CA CYS A 24 6.41 3.31 -1.53
C CYS A 24 6.78 4.57 -0.71
N GLY A 25 8.06 4.96 -0.74
CA GLY A 25 8.60 6.08 0.01
C GLY A 25 8.25 5.95 1.48
N ALA A 26 7.74 7.04 2.04
CA ALA A 26 7.29 7.08 3.42
C ALA A 26 5.83 6.58 3.60
N GLY A 27 5.24 5.93 2.59
CA GLY A 27 3.96 5.21 2.69
C GLY A 27 2.69 6.05 2.59
N PHE A 28 2.75 7.31 2.15
CA PHE A 28 1.57 8.20 2.15
C PHE A 28 0.53 7.82 1.11
N SER A 29 0.94 7.68 -0.17
CA SER A 29 0.08 7.22 -1.26
C SER A 29 -0.43 5.80 -1.00
N GLY A 30 0.46 4.91 -0.58
CA GLY A 30 0.12 3.52 -0.26
C GLY A 30 -0.95 3.42 0.84
N LEU A 31 -0.86 4.24 1.89
CA LEU A 31 -1.85 4.25 2.97
C LEU A 31 -3.21 4.79 2.49
N ILE A 32 -3.22 5.85 1.68
CA ILE A 32 -4.46 6.43 1.13
C ILE A 32 -5.15 5.44 0.18
N LEU A 33 -4.40 4.84 -0.74
CA LEU A 33 -4.95 3.97 -1.78
C LEU A 33 -5.29 2.57 -1.25
N PHE A 34 -4.39 1.99 -0.46
CA PHE A 34 -4.47 0.57 -0.09
C PHE A 34 -4.78 0.36 1.39
N GLY A 35 -4.70 1.37 2.25
CA GLY A 35 -5.07 1.28 3.66
C GLY A 35 -6.46 0.69 3.90
N PRO A 36 -7.51 1.13 3.18
CA PRO A 36 -8.84 0.52 3.26
C PRO A 36 -8.88 -0.96 2.85
N HIS A 37 -7.93 -1.41 2.03
CA HIS A 37 -7.87 -2.78 1.50
C HIS A 37 -6.89 -3.68 2.27
N ALA A 38 -5.98 -3.12 3.07
CA ALA A 38 -4.90 -3.85 3.75
C ALA A 38 -5.39 -4.94 4.74
N HIS A 39 -6.66 -4.91 5.17
CA HIS A 39 -7.26 -5.95 6.00
C HIS A 39 -7.69 -7.21 5.21
N ARG A 40 -7.84 -7.11 3.89
CA ARG A 40 -8.24 -8.22 2.99
C ARG A 40 -7.10 -8.71 2.10
N HIS A 41 -6.03 -7.94 1.99
CA HIS A 41 -4.92 -8.16 1.08
C HIS A 41 -3.60 -7.95 1.80
N ARG A 42 -2.56 -8.65 1.33
CA ARG A 42 -1.21 -8.44 1.86
C ARG A 42 -0.54 -7.30 1.11
N TYR A 43 -0.31 -6.18 1.79
CA TYR A 43 0.47 -5.05 1.26
C TYR A 43 1.97 -5.25 1.49
N ILE A 44 2.78 -4.96 0.48
CA ILE A 44 4.24 -4.99 0.52
C ILE A 44 4.75 -3.68 -0.10
N GLY A 45 5.23 -2.76 0.73
CA GLY A 45 5.92 -1.55 0.29
C GLY A 45 7.42 -1.79 0.14
N VAL A 46 8.01 -1.32 -0.96
CA VAL A 46 9.45 -1.40 -1.21
C VAL A 46 9.97 -0.01 -1.56
N ASP A 47 11.08 0.39 -0.94
CA ASP A 47 11.80 1.61 -1.26
C ASP A 47 13.29 1.41 -0.93
N ILE A 48 14.17 2.08 -1.67
CA ILE A 48 15.62 2.02 -1.45
C ILE A 48 16.06 2.90 -0.28
N ALA A 49 15.26 3.92 0.07
CA ALA A 49 15.54 4.83 1.17
C ALA A 49 15.07 4.22 2.50
N ALA A 50 16.01 3.69 3.28
CA ALA A 50 15.71 3.03 4.56
C ALA A 50 14.95 3.95 5.56
N ASP A 51 15.25 5.25 5.59
CA ASP A 51 14.55 6.22 6.46
C ASP A 51 13.09 6.45 6.04
N ALA A 52 12.83 6.39 4.73
CA ALA A 52 11.47 6.43 4.20
C ALA A 52 10.69 5.20 4.64
N ILE A 53 11.28 4.00 4.53
CA ILE A 53 10.69 2.76 5.04
C ILE A 53 10.41 2.84 6.54
N LYS A 54 11.34 3.35 7.36
CA LYS A 54 11.12 3.52 8.80
C LYS A 54 9.88 4.38 9.08
N THR A 55 9.71 5.47 8.33
CA THR A 55 8.54 6.35 8.43
C THR A 55 7.27 5.66 7.93
N ALA A 56 7.35 4.89 6.84
CA ALA A 56 6.23 4.13 6.31
C ALA A 56 5.72 3.12 7.34
N LYS A 57 6.62 2.34 7.96
CA LYS A 57 6.28 1.38 9.02
C LYS A 57 5.52 2.04 10.17
N GLN A 58 5.97 3.20 10.63
CA GLN A 58 5.27 3.97 11.67
C GLN A 58 3.86 4.40 11.23
N ARG A 59 3.68 4.83 9.98
CA ARG A 59 2.37 5.22 9.44
C ARG A 59 1.41 4.05 9.29
N PHE A 60 1.92 2.90 8.84
CA PHE A 60 1.18 1.65 8.76
C PHE A 60 1.01 0.97 10.13
N LYS A 61 1.62 1.52 11.19
CA LYS A 61 1.62 0.97 12.56
C LYS A 61 2.14 -0.48 12.58
N GLU A 62 3.14 -0.77 11.76
CA GLU A 62 3.88 -2.03 11.81
C GLU A 62 4.65 -2.08 13.13
N ALA A 63 4.52 -3.21 13.84
CA ALA A 63 5.16 -3.46 15.13
C ALA A 63 6.66 -3.81 14.96
#